data_AF-U9TMK9-F1
#
_entry.id   AF-U9TMK9-F1
#
_cell.length_a   1.000
_cell.length_b   1.000
_cell.length_c   1.000
_cell.angle_alpha   90.00
_cell.angle_beta   90.00
_cell.angle_gamma   90.00
#
_symmetry.space_group_name_H-M   'P 1'
#
loop_
_entity.id
_entity.type
_entity.pdbx_description
1 polymer ?
#
loop_
_entity_poly.entity_id
_entity_poly.type
_entity_poly.pdbx_seq_one_letter_code
_entity_poly.pdbx_strand_id
1 'polypeptide(L)'
;LEKSVTHFSTFYNSKHSGRRLTWLWHLSKADVKLTYLDKRYEFSVSLHQLGVLLLYNDADTFTFKEIIEHTGLNDQELKRVIKPMIDLAVLIVSTPGTFNDDTEIRLNMEFTKTISCYSLD
;
A
#
# COMPACT_ATOMS: atom_id res chain seq x y z
N LEU A 1 6.97 -11.05 0.59
CA LEU A 1 7.92 -10.25 1.41
C LEU A 1 8.61 -11.12 2.48
N GLU A 2 7.87 -11.94 3.20
CA GLU A 2 8.35 -12.77 4.33
C GLU A 2 9.59 -13.61 3.99
N LYS A 3 9.60 -14.31 2.84
CA LYS A 3 10.73 -15.17 2.43
C LYS A 3 12.07 -14.42 2.36
N SER A 4 12.10 -13.23 1.77
CA SER A 4 13.33 -12.45 1.59
C SER A 4 13.86 -11.89 2.92
N VAL A 5 12.95 -11.41 3.77
CA VAL A 5 13.27 -10.90 5.11
C VAL A 5 13.86 -12.01 5.98
N THR A 6 13.27 -13.20 5.95
CA THR A 6 13.74 -14.36 6.71
C THR A 6 15.10 -14.86 6.22
N HIS A 7 15.29 -14.91 4.90
CA HIS A 7 16.57 -15.33 4.31
C HIS A 7 17.70 -14.38 4.68
N PHE A 8 17.47 -13.07 4.58
CA PHE A 8 18.47 -12.07 4.95
C PHE A 8 18.74 -12.03 6.46
N SER A 9 17.71 -12.19 7.29
CA SER A 9 17.89 -12.24 8.75
C SER A 9 18.75 -13.43 9.16
N THR A 10 18.56 -14.59 8.52
CA THR A 10 19.38 -15.80 8.77
C THR A 10 20.83 -15.60 8.34
N PHE A 11 21.04 -15.02 7.15
CA PHE A 11 22.38 -14.66 6.67
C PHE A 11 23.10 -13.65 7.57
N TYR A 12 22.39 -12.61 8.04
CA TYR A 12 22.99 -11.57 8.87
C TYR A 12 23.37 -12.12 10.26
N ASN A 13 22.50 -12.92 10.87
CA ASN A 13 22.73 -13.55 12.16
C ASN A 13 23.90 -14.56 12.12
N SER A 14 24.09 -15.27 11.01
CA SER A 14 25.22 -16.21 10.88
C SER A 14 26.57 -15.50 10.75
N LYS A 15 26.59 -14.29 10.17
CA LYS A 15 27.83 -13.52 9.92
C LYS A 15 28.21 -12.57 11.06
N HIS A 16 27.23 -12.08 11.82
CA HIS A 16 27.45 -11.11 12.89
C HIS A 16 26.82 -11.57 14.21
N SER A 17 27.58 -12.36 14.99
CA SER A 17 27.18 -12.73 16.34
C SER A 17 27.22 -11.52 17.29
N GLY A 18 26.14 -11.30 18.03
CA GLY A 18 26.05 -10.25 19.07
C GLY A 18 25.39 -8.93 18.65
N ARG A 19 24.85 -8.84 17.43
CA ARG A 19 24.04 -7.70 16.96
C ARG A 19 22.60 -8.14 16.72
N ARG A 20 21.62 -7.26 16.99
CA ARG A 20 20.19 -7.51 16.75
C ARG A 20 19.70 -6.69 15.55
N LEU A 21 19.30 -7.36 14.48
CA LEU A 21 18.68 -6.71 13.31
C LEU A 21 17.25 -6.28 13.66
N THR A 22 16.91 -5.02 13.42
CA THR A 22 15.56 -4.48 13.59
C THR A 22 15.09 -3.90 12.25
N TRP A 23 13.99 -4.43 11.72
CA TRP A 23 13.42 -3.96 10.45
C TRP A 23 12.56 -2.72 10.71
N LEU A 24 12.91 -1.61 10.06
CA LEU A 24 12.15 -0.36 10.15
C LEU A 24 11.15 -0.29 8.98
N TRP A 25 9.96 -0.82 9.22
CA TRP A 25 8.91 -0.92 8.19
C TRP A 25 8.46 0.43 7.63
N HIS A 26 8.49 1.48 8.45
CA HIS A 26 8.11 2.85 8.05
C HIS A 26 9.11 3.51 7.09
N LEU A 27 10.35 3.03 7.02
CA LEU A 27 11.37 3.49 6.06
C LEU A 27 11.46 2.57 4.83
N SER A 28 10.73 1.46 4.85
CA SER A 28 10.76 0.48 3.78
C SER A 28 9.85 0.95 2.64
N LYS A 29 10.43 1.11 1.45
CA LYS A 29 9.72 1.40 0.20
C LYS A 29 9.62 0.13 -0.65
N ALA A 30 8.55 0.03 -1.41
CA ALA A 30 8.30 -1.05 -2.34
C ALA A 30 7.88 -0.48 -3.69
N ASP A 31 8.46 -0.99 -4.77
CA ASP A 31 8.06 -0.62 -6.13
C ASP A 31 7.02 -1.61 -6.64
N VAL A 32 5.86 -1.08 -7.03
CA VAL A 32 4.70 -1.83 -7.49
C VAL A 32 4.39 -1.43 -8.92
N LYS A 33 4.11 -2.43 -9.75
CA LYS A 33 3.69 -2.23 -11.13
C LYS A 33 2.21 -2.57 -11.26
N LEU A 34 1.42 -1.63 -11.75
CA LEU A 34 0.02 -1.89 -12.10
C LEU A 34 -0.04 -2.49 -13.51
N THR A 35 -0.65 -3.67 -13.62
CA THR A 35 -0.77 -4.44 -14.87
C THR A 35 -2.17 -4.48 -15.43
N TYR A 36 -3.16 -3.94 -14.71
CA TYR A 36 -4.56 -3.94 -15.14
C TYR A 36 -4.91 -2.78 -16.09
N LEU A 37 -3.96 -1.85 -16.32
CA LEU A 37 -4.09 -0.69 -17.19
C LEU A 37 -3.33 -0.92 -18.50
N ASP A 38 -3.80 -0.30 -19.58
CA ASP A 38 -3.17 -0.38 -20.92
C ASP A 38 -1.74 0.19 -20.92
N LYS A 39 -1.51 1.22 -20.09
CA LYS A 39 -0.18 1.78 -19.84
C LYS A 39 0.43 1.20 -18.57
N ARG A 40 1.71 0.88 -18.66
CA ARG A 40 2.52 0.47 -17.50
C ARG A 40 2.74 1.65 -16.56
N TYR A 41 2.22 1.54 -15.36
CA TYR A 41 2.48 2.47 -14.25
C TYR A 41 3.27 1.78 -13.14
N GLU A 42 4.26 2.50 -12.63
CA GLU A 42 5.13 2.07 -11.53
C GLU A 42 4.98 3.05 -10.36
N PHE A 43 4.73 2.51 -9.17
CA PHE A 43 4.51 3.26 -7.95
C PHE A 43 5.53 2.83 -6.91
N SER A 44 6.27 3.77 -6.36
CA SER A 44 7.05 3.57 -5.15
C SER A 44 6.16 3.92 -3.96
N VAL A 45 5.82 2.91 -3.16
CA VAL A 45 4.87 2.98 -2.05
C VAL A 45 5.51 2.51 -0.74
N SER A 46 5.01 3.02 0.37
CA SER A 46 5.31 2.47 1.70
C SER A 46 4.68 1.09 1.89
N LEU A 47 5.13 0.35 2.90
CA LEU A 47 4.60 -0.99 3.19
C LEU A 47 3.09 -1.00 3.51
N HIS A 48 2.61 0.03 4.20
CA HIS A 48 1.19 0.15 4.55
C HIS A 48 0.34 0.45 3.31
N GLN A 49 0.82 1.33 2.43
CA GLN A 49 0.21 1.59 1.12
C GLN A 49 0.20 0.32 0.26
N LEU A 50 1.29 -0.45 0.22
CA LEU A 50 1.34 -1.73 -0.47
C LEU A 50 0.29 -2.71 0.08
N GLY A 51 0.14 -2.79 1.40
CA GLY A 51 -0.86 -3.65 2.03
C GLY A 51 -2.28 -3.33 1.57
N VAL A 52 -2.64 -2.04 1.50
CA VAL A 52 -3.94 -1.60 0.98
C VAL A 52 -4.10 -1.97 -0.49
N LEU A 53 -3.09 -1.71 -1.33
CA LEU A 53 -3.14 -2.04 -2.77
C LEU A 53 -3.28 -3.54 -3.02
N LEU A 54 -2.66 -4.38 -2.19
CA LEU A 54 -2.74 -5.84 -2.33
C LEU A 54 -4.16 -6.38 -2.09
N LEU A 55 -4.97 -5.74 -1.23
CA LEU A 55 -6.36 -6.14 -1.02
C LEU A 55 -7.18 -6.02 -2.30
N TYR A 56 -6.89 -5.00 -3.12
CA TYR A 56 -7.58 -4.78 -4.38
C TYR A 56 -7.27 -5.82 -5.47
N ASN A 57 -6.34 -6.75 -5.22
CA ASN A 57 -6.17 -7.89 -6.12
C ASN A 57 -7.29 -8.93 -5.98
N ASP A 58 -7.98 -8.98 -4.83
CA ASP A 58 -9.06 -9.92 -4.58
C ASP A 58 -10.44 -9.33 -4.93
N ALA A 59 -10.64 -8.03 -4.68
CA ALA A 59 -11.87 -7.33 -5.04
C ALA A 59 -11.63 -5.84 -5.37
N ASP A 60 -12.42 -5.26 -6.28
CA ASP A 60 -12.22 -3.87 -6.73
C ASP A 60 -12.81 -2.82 -5.78
N THR A 61 -13.58 -3.23 -4.77
CA THR A 61 -14.32 -2.35 -3.87
C THR A 61 -14.26 -2.88 -2.45
N PHE A 62 -13.88 -2.03 -1.51
CA PHE A 62 -13.88 -2.32 -0.08
C PHE A 62 -14.45 -1.14 0.70
N THR A 63 -15.07 -1.42 1.83
CA THR A 63 -15.45 -0.39 2.80
C THR A 63 -14.26 0.01 3.66
N PHE A 64 -14.28 1.23 4.20
CA PHE A 64 -13.23 1.72 5.09
C PHE A 64 -12.99 0.77 6.27
N LYS A 65 -14.06 0.21 6.84
CA LYS A 65 -13.99 -0.77 7.93
C LYS A 65 -13.31 -2.07 7.52
N GLU A 66 -13.65 -2.63 6.37
CA GLU A 66 -13.02 -3.87 5.88
C GLU A 66 -11.51 -3.67 5.68
N ILE A 67 -11.09 -2.52 5.14
CA ILE A 67 -9.66 -2.23 4.96
C ILE A 67 -8.95 -2.17 6.32
N ILE A 68 -9.57 -1.60 7.36
CA ILE A 68 -9.02 -1.60 8.72
C ILE A 68 -8.87 -3.02 9.25
N GLU A 69 -9.92 -3.85 9.13
CA GLU A 69 -9.90 -5.23 9.62
C GLU A 69 -8.84 -6.08 8.91
N HIS A 70 -8.66 -5.89 7.60
CA HIS A 70 -7.66 -6.61 6.82
C HIS A 70 -6.23 -6.12 7.03
N THR A 71 -6.01 -4.81 7.17
CA THR A 71 -4.66 -4.23 7.30
C THR A 71 -4.19 -4.11 8.74
N GLY A 72 -5.10 -4.14 9.72
CA GLY A 72 -4.82 -3.90 11.13
C GLY A 72 -4.38 -2.47 11.45
N LEU A 73 -4.66 -1.51 10.56
CA LEU A 73 -4.30 -0.10 10.73
C LEU A 73 -5.38 0.66 11.50
N ASN A 74 -4.97 1.62 12.32
CA ASN A 74 -5.91 2.53 12.98
C ASN A 74 -6.49 3.53 11.96
N ASP A 75 -7.68 4.09 12.23
CA ASP A 75 -8.37 5.04 11.35
C ASP A 75 -7.48 6.20 10.87
N GLN A 76 -6.68 6.77 11.78
CA GLN A 76 -5.81 7.89 11.44
C GLN A 76 -4.66 7.49 10.51
N GLU A 77 -4.10 6.30 10.71
CA GLU A 77 -3.03 5.76 9.86
C GLU A 77 -3.58 5.40 8.49
N LEU A 78 -4.74 4.73 8.44
CA LEU A 78 -5.38 4.41 7.16
C LEU A 78 -5.70 5.67 6.37
N LYS A 79 -6.25 6.72 7.01
CA LYS A 79 -6.50 8.02 6.37
C LYS A 79 -5.24 8.64 5.77
N ARG A 80 -4.10 8.54 6.46
CA ARG A 80 -2.81 9.02 5.94
C ARG A 80 -2.32 8.20 4.75
N VAL A 81 -2.55 6.89 4.77
CA VAL A 81 -2.15 5.96 3.72
C VAL A 81 -2.98 6.14 2.44
N ILE A 82 -4.30 6.29 2.56
CA ILE A 82 -5.22 6.40 1.40
C ILE A 82 -5.26 7.79 0.78
N LYS A 83 -5.02 8.84 1.57
CA LYS A 83 -5.08 10.24 1.08
C LYS A 83 -4.25 10.48 -0.19
N PRO A 84 -2.94 10.14 -0.25
CA PRO A 84 -2.15 10.36 -1.47
C PRO A 84 -2.62 9.49 -2.64
N MET A 85 -3.23 8.33 -2.39
CA MET A 85 -3.81 7.49 -3.44
C MET A 85 -5.08 8.11 -4.04
N ILE A 86 -5.89 8.78 -3.20
CA ILE A 86 -7.07 9.52 -3.63
C ILE A 86 -6.68 10.78 -4.39
N ASP A 87 -5.70 11.54 -3.89
CA ASP A 87 -5.18 12.75 -4.55
C ASP A 87 -4.58 12.42 -5.93
N LEU A 88 -3.96 11.25 -6.07
CA LEU A 88 -3.46 10.76 -7.34
C LEU A 88 -4.57 10.20 -8.25
N ALA A 89 -5.76 9.98 -7.71
CA ALA A 89 -6.92 9.33 -8.34
C ALA A 89 -6.72 7.83 -8.63
N VAL A 90 -5.85 7.15 -7.89
CA VAL A 90 -5.73 5.68 -7.93
C VAL A 90 -6.91 5.01 -7.22
N LEU A 91 -7.37 5.61 -6.12
CA LEU A 91 -8.56 5.19 -5.38
C LEU A 91 -9.65 6.24 -5.50
N ILE A 92 -10.89 5.80 -5.69
CA ILE A 92 -12.08 6.64 -5.76
C ILE A 92 -12.92 6.39 -4.52
N VAL A 93 -13.32 7.47 -3.85
CA VAL A 93 -14.18 7.41 -2.67
C VAL A 93 -15.56 7.89 -3.05
N SER A 94 -16.60 7.14 -2.71
CA SER A 94 -17.99 7.49 -3.04
C SER A 94 -18.44 8.79 -2.34
N THR A 95 -17.96 9.07 -1.13
CA THR A 95 -18.28 10.28 -0.36
C THR A 95 -17.02 11.11 -0.07
N PRO A 96 -16.74 12.16 -0.86
CA PRO A 96 -15.59 13.03 -0.62
C PRO A 96 -15.80 13.85 0.66
N GLY A 97 -14.87 13.74 1.62
CA GLY A 97 -14.81 14.63 2.79
C GLY A 97 -15.19 14.02 4.14
N THR A 98 -15.78 12.82 4.18
CA THR A 98 -16.00 12.09 5.45
C THR A 98 -15.75 10.61 5.24
N PHE A 99 -14.73 10.07 5.91
CA PHE A 99 -14.48 8.64 5.98
C PHE A 99 -15.25 8.10 7.19
N ASN A 100 -16.39 7.48 6.92
CA ASN A 100 -17.14 6.67 7.86
C ASN A 100 -16.82 5.20 7.61
N ASP A 101 -17.18 4.33 8.55
CA ASP A 101 -16.96 2.89 8.46
C ASP A 101 -17.56 2.27 7.19
N ASP A 102 -18.72 2.77 6.78
CA ASP A 102 -19.47 2.33 5.59
C ASP A 102 -19.04 3.04 4.30
N THR A 103 -18.01 3.88 4.34
CA THR A 103 -17.53 4.58 3.13
C THR A 103 -16.87 3.58 2.18
N GLU A 104 -17.48 3.41 1.01
CA GLU A 104 -16.92 2.57 -0.06
C GLU A 104 -15.74 3.27 -0.76
N ILE A 105 -14.67 2.51 -0.91
CA ILE A 105 -13.44 2.89 -1.61
C ILE A 105 -13.24 1.89 -2.74
N ARG A 106 -13.09 2.40 -3.95
CA ARG A 106 -13.01 1.61 -5.18
C ARG A 106 -11.70 1.86 -5.89
N LEU A 107 -11.15 0.82 -6.51
CA LEU A 107 -9.98 0.95 -7.38
C LEU A 107 -10.36 1.69 -8.67
N ASN A 108 -9.57 2.69 -9.07
CA ASN A 108 -9.79 3.36 -10.34
C ASN A 108 -9.26 2.50 -11.51
N MET A 109 -10.20 1.90 -12.24
CA MET A 109 -9.90 1.09 -13.44
C MET A 109 -9.65 1.94 -14.69
N GLU A 110 -10.03 3.22 -14.68
CA GLU A 110 -9.80 4.17 -15.77
C GLU A 110 -8.64 5.13 -15.48
N PHE A 111 -7.71 4.71 -14.63
CA PHE A 111 -6.57 5.54 -14.25
C PHE A 111 -5.74 5.94 -15.48
N THR A 112 -5.88 7.20 -15.87
CA THR A 112 -5.17 7.76 -17.02
C THR A 112 -4.37 8.96 -16.55
N LYS A 113 -3.06 8.76 -16.41
CA LYS A 113 -2.11 9.84 -16.15
C LYS A 113 -0.92 9.82 -17.10
N THR A 114 -0.36 11.01 -17.32
CA THR A 114 0.75 11.24 -18.25
C THR A 114 2.07 10.66 -17.74
N ILE A 115 2.35 10.78 -16.44
CA ILE A 115 3.57 10.27 -15.80
C ILE A 115 3.42 8.78 -15.52
N SER A 116 4.47 7.99 -15.73
CA SER A 116 4.46 6.54 -15.54
C SER A 116 5.10 6.07 -14.23
N CYS A 117 5.85 6.93 -13.54
CA CYS A 117 6.52 6.63 -12.27
C CYS A 117 6.06 7.61 -11.18
N TYR A 118 5.55 7.11 -10.07
CA TYR A 118 5.06 7.92 -8.95
C TYR A 118 5.74 7.53 -7.63
N SER A 119 6.15 8.52 -6.84
CA SER A 119 6.57 8.33 -5.44
C SER A 119 5.46 8.87 -4.54
N LEU A 120 4.86 8.02 -3.72
CA LEU A 120 3.80 8.38 -2.78
C LEU A 120 4.42 8.67 -1.40
N ASP A 121 5.22 9.73 -1.33
CA ASP A 121 5.86 10.25 -0.11
C ASP A 121 4.94 11.21 0.68
#